data_AF-A0A9W6LPD1-F1
#
_entry.id   AF-A0A9W6LPD1-F1
#
_cell.length_a   1.000
_cell.length_b   1.000
_cell.length_c   1.000
_cell.angle_alpha   90.00
_cell.angle_beta   90.00
_cell.angle_gamma   90.00
#
_symmetry.space_group_name_H-M   'P 1'
#
loop_
_entity.id
_entity.type
_entity.pdbx_description
1 polymer ?
#
loop_
_entity_poly.entity_id
_entity_poly.type
_entity_poly.pdbx_seq_one_letter_code
_entity_poly.pdbx_strand_id
1 'polypeptide(L)'
;MKKILAVTAVVLIASGAFAQGHPYQNKGTPGYGRGGGMGYHYESMTFEQQEEFTKLHDEYRVKMRRSMLDIKEVNLKIEREMMRDKPNKNTLNKLIDERARAQGEHQKEMLKYRLEMKEKFGVEMRGCGYGNWK
;
A
#
# COMPACT_ATOMS: atom_id res chain seq x y z
N MET A 1 -31.75 45.46 -26.91
CA MET A 1 -30.54 45.77 -26.11
C MET A 1 -30.44 44.77 -24.97
N LYS A 2 -29.29 44.09 -24.87
CA LYS A 2 -28.94 43.08 -23.87
C LYS A 2 -29.04 43.64 -22.45
N LYS A 3 -29.69 42.92 -21.54
CA LYS A 3 -29.40 42.99 -20.10
C LYS A 3 -29.25 41.57 -19.57
N ILE A 4 -28.01 41.11 -19.60
CA ILE A 4 -27.55 39.89 -18.96
C ILE A 4 -27.62 40.15 -17.46
N LEU A 5 -28.53 39.47 -16.76
CA LEU A 5 -28.48 39.37 -15.30
C LEU A 5 -27.74 38.07 -14.98
N ALA A 6 -26.41 38.19 -14.92
CA ALA A 6 -25.54 37.17 -14.35
C ALA A 6 -25.73 37.18 -12.84
N VAL A 7 -26.59 36.29 -12.33
CA VAL A 7 -26.58 35.92 -10.92
C VAL A 7 -25.56 34.79 -10.78
N THR A 8 -24.32 35.23 -10.55
CA THR A 8 -23.21 34.41 -10.07
C THR A 8 -23.61 33.75 -8.76
N ALA A 9 -24.11 32.51 -8.84
CA ALA A 9 -24.25 31.63 -7.69
C ALA A 9 -22.85 31.26 -7.20
N VAL A 10 -22.35 32.04 -6.24
CA VAL A 10 -21.21 31.68 -5.40
C VAL A 10 -21.63 30.49 -4.55
N VAL A 11 -21.43 29.28 -5.07
CA VAL A 11 -21.54 28.05 -4.29
C VAL A 11 -20.30 27.96 -3.40
N LEU A 12 -20.47 28.56 -2.22
CA LEU A 12 -20.00 28.15 -0.91
C LEU A 12 -18.81 27.17 -0.88
N ILE A 13 -17.69 27.76 -0.48
CA ILE A 13 -16.48 27.13 0.04
C ILE A 13 -16.85 26.12 1.13
N ALA A 14 -16.69 24.83 0.82
CA ALA A 14 -16.63 23.75 1.80
C ALA A 14 -15.35 22.94 1.59
N SER A 15 -14.20 23.61 1.73
CA SER A 15 -12.88 22.99 1.83
C SER A 15 -12.19 23.52 3.08
N GLY A 16 -12.77 23.18 4.23
CA GLY A 16 -12.31 23.63 5.55
C GLY A 16 -12.63 22.64 6.65
N ALA A 17 -12.46 21.34 6.41
CA ALA A 17 -12.48 20.33 7.46
C ALA A 17 -11.61 19.15 7.03
N PHE A 18 -10.31 19.24 7.32
CA PHE A 18 -9.37 18.17 7.68
C PHE A 18 -7.94 18.69 7.52
N ALA A 19 -7.54 19.61 8.38
CA ALA A 19 -6.13 19.89 8.64
C ALA A 19 -5.96 20.52 10.02
N GLN A 20 -6.64 19.98 11.04
CA GLN A 20 -6.20 20.18 12.41
C GLN A 20 -5.01 19.24 12.61
N GLY A 21 -3.85 19.69 12.12
CA GLY A 21 -2.57 19.06 12.42
C GLY A 21 -2.32 19.18 13.91
N HIS A 22 -2.52 18.09 14.64
CA HIS A 22 -1.98 17.97 15.98
C HIS A 22 -0.46 18.16 15.91
N PRO A 23 0.14 19.11 16.64
CA PRO A 23 1.58 19.22 16.70
C PRO A 23 2.10 18.09 17.58
N TYR A 24 2.34 16.92 16.99
CA TYR A 24 3.29 15.99 17.60
C TYR A 24 4.68 16.59 17.43
N GLN A 25 5.09 17.35 18.46
CA GLN A 25 6.50 17.53 18.76
C GLN A 25 7.08 16.15 19.06
N ASN A 26 7.56 15.47 18.03
CA ASN A 26 8.47 14.36 18.21
C ASN A 26 9.83 14.82 17.71
N LYS A 27 10.67 15.28 18.63
CA LYS A 27 12.12 15.37 18.42
C LYS A 27 12.66 13.95 18.41
N GLY A 28 12.37 13.23 17.34
CA GLY A 28 13.00 11.98 16.97
C GLY A 28 13.65 12.20 15.62
N THR A 29 14.91 11.81 15.51
CA THR A 29 15.66 11.56 14.27
C THR A 29 14.77 10.94 13.17
N PRO A 30 15.13 11.01 11.87
CA PRO A 30 14.39 10.34 10.79
C PRO A 30 14.40 8.83 11.03
N GLY A 31 13.48 8.38 11.86
CA GLY A 31 13.41 7.02 12.34
C GLY A 31 12.76 6.22 11.24
N TYR A 32 13.59 5.52 10.48
CA TYR A 32 13.17 4.37 9.70
C TYR A 32 12.17 3.57 10.54
N GLY A 33 10.91 3.52 10.09
CA GLY A 33 9.85 2.75 10.73
C GLY A 33 10.22 1.27 10.71
N ARG A 34 11.06 0.85 11.65
CA ARG A 34 11.57 -0.50 11.80
C ARG A 34 10.71 -1.16 12.86
N GLY A 35 9.69 -1.89 12.42
CA GLY A 35 9.04 -2.90 13.24
C GLY A 35 10.13 -3.76 13.91
N GLY A 36 9.98 -3.99 15.21
CA GLY A 36 11.05 -4.25 16.20
C GLY A 36 12.01 -5.42 15.99
N GLY A 37 12.07 -6.06 14.83
CA GLY A 37 13.08 -7.07 14.46
C GLY A 37 14.05 -6.64 13.35
N MET A 38 13.65 -5.76 12.43
CA MET A 38 14.51 -5.35 11.30
C MET A 38 15.64 -4.41 11.73
N GLY A 39 15.39 -3.60 12.77
CA GLY A 39 16.30 -2.61 13.36
C GLY A 39 17.69 -3.14 13.64
N TYR A 40 17.74 -4.09 14.56
CA TYR A 40 18.98 -4.62 15.14
C TYR A 40 19.86 -5.37 14.14
N HIS A 41 19.26 -6.09 13.19
CA HIS A 41 20.05 -6.82 12.19
C HIS A 41 20.83 -5.89 11.26
N TYR A 42 20.21 -4.80 10.80
CA TYR A 42 20.86 -3.89 9.86
C TYR A 42 22.03 -3.11 10.49
N GLU A 43 21.90 -2.70 11.75
CA GLU A 43 22.97 -1.98 12.46
C GLU A 43 24.20 -2.86 12.67
N SER A 44 24.02 -4.19 12.70
CA SER A 44 25.11 -5.17 12.79
C SER A 44 25.74 -5.56 11.43
N MET A 45 25.19 -5.10 10.31
CA MET A 45 25.70 -5.40 8.96
C MET A 45 26.87 -4.49 8.56
N THR A 46 27.71 -4.97 7.65
CA THR A 46 28.72 -4.13 6.98
C THR A 46 28.04 -3.10 6.07
N PHE A 47 28.78 -2.07 5.65
CA PHE A 47 28.26 -1.05 4.72
C PHE A 47 27.75 -1.67 3.40
N GLU A 48 28.51 -2.61 2.83
CA GLU A 48 28.12 -3.32 1.61
C GLU A 48 26.84 -4.13 1.80
N GLN A 49 26.70 -4.84 2.94
CA GLN A 49 25.49 -5.59 3.28
C GLN A 49 24.28 -4.67 3.49
N GLN A 50 24.48 -3.49 4.09
CA GLN A 50 23.44 -2.49 4.27
C GLN A 50 22.94 -1.92 2.93
N GLU A 51 23.84 -1.70 1.96
CA GLU A 51 23.47 -1.26 0.62
C GLU A 51 22.64 -2.33 -0.10
N GLU A 52 23.11 -3.58 -0.11
CA GLU A 52 22.39 -4.71 -0.70
C GLU A 52 21.02 -4.94 -0.04
N PHE A 53 20.97 -4.88 1.28
CA PHE A 53 19.73 -4.98 2.05
C PHE A 53 18.74 -3.88 1.63
N THR A 54 19.20 -2.64 1.56
CA THR A 54 18.35 -1.49 1.24
C THR A 54 17.79 -1.62 -0.17
N LYS A 55 18.65 -1.98 -1.14
CA LYS A 55 18.24 -2.21 -2.52
C LYS A 55 17.17 -3.31 -2.61
N LEU A 56 17.40 -4.46 -1.97
CA LEU A 56 16.44 -5.56 -1.97
C LEU A 56 15.11 -5.15 -1.32
N HIS A 57 15.17 -4.47 -0.18
CA HIS A 57 13.99 -4.00 0.53
C HIS A 57 13.17 -3.00 -0.30
N ASP A 58 13.83 -2.05 -0.97
CA ASP A 58 13.14 -1.05 -1.79
C ASP A 58 12.50 -1.65 -3.05
N GLU A 59 13.21 -2.55 -3.73
CA GLU A 59 12.64 -3.31 -4.85
C GLU A 59 11.40 -4.10 -4.43
N TYR A 60 11.47 -4.77 -3.28
CA TYR A 60 10.34 -5.48 -2.71
C TYR A 60 9.18 -4.54 -2.35
N ARG A 61 9.45 -3.39 -1.73
CA ARG A 61 8.42 -2.41 -1.36
C ARG A 61 7.65 -1.90 -2.58
N VAL A 62 8.34 -1.65 -3.69
CA VAL A 62 7.70 -1.24 -4.95
C VAL A 62 6.80 -2.36 -5.50
N LYS A 63 7.30 -3.60 -5.57
CA LYS A 63 6.52 -4.77 -6.01
C LYS A 63 5.28 -5.01 -5.15
N MET A 64 5.42 -4.88 -3.83
CA MET A 64 4.31 -5.05 -2.89
C MET A 64 3.26 -3.95 -3.01
N ARG A 65 3.68 -2.70 -3.17
CA ARG A 65 2.74 -1.60 -3.41
C ARG A 65 1.94 -1.85 -4.69
N ARG A 66 2.61 -2.28 -5.76
CA ARG A 66 1.95 -2.56 -7.04
C ARG A 66 0.94 -3.70 -6.93
N SER A 67 1.34 -4.85 -6.38
CA SER A 67 0.42 -5.99 -6.21
C SER A 67 -0.78 -5.65 -5.30
N MET A 68 -0.60 -4.80 -4.28
CA MET A 68 -1.71 -4.29 -3.47
C MET A 68 -2.66 -3.40 -4.27
N LEU A 69 -2.16 -2.60 -5.21
CA LEU A 69 -3.00 -1.81 -6.11
C LEU A 69 -3.76 -2.71 -7.08
N ASP A 70 -3.12 -3.75 -7.62
CA ASP A 70 -3.78 -4.71 -8.52
C ASP A 70 -4.95 -5.41 -7.80
N ILE A 71 -4.75 -5.86 -6.55
CA ILE A 71 -5.83 -6.45 -5.73
C ILE A 71 -6.97 -5.44 -5.50
N LYS A 72 -6.64 -4.17 -5.20
CA LYS A 72 -7.63 -3.11 -5.02
C LYS A 72 -8.41 -2.85 -6.30
N GLU A 73 -7.74 -2.83 -7.45
CA GLU A 73 -8.38 -2.63 -8.74
C GLU A 73 -9.41 -3.73 -9.03
N VAL A 74 -9.05 -4.99 -8.78
CA VAL A 74 -9.98 -6.12 -8.96
C VAL A 74 -11.16 -6.02 -8.00
N ASN A 75 -10.94 -5.62 -6.74
CA ASN A 75 -12.03 -5.38 -5.78
C ASN A 75 -12.99 -4.29 -6.27
N LEU A 76 -12.47 -3.18 -6.81
CA LEU A 76 -13.30 -2.11 -7.38
C LEU A 76 -14.10 -2.59 -8.61
N LYS A 77 -13.53 -3.48 -9.44
CA LYS A 77 -14.26 -4.10 -10.56
C LYS A 77 -15.40 -4.98 -10.06
N ILE A 78 -15.18 -5.76 -8.99
CA ILE A 78 -16.22 -6.58 -8.34
C ILE A 78 -17.34 -5.69 -7.82
N GLU A 79 -17.00 -4.65 -7.06
CA GLU A 79 -17.96 -3.68 -6.52
C GLU A 79 -18.78 -3.02 -7.64
N ARG A 80 -18.12 -2.59 -8.72
CA ARG A 80 -18.79 -2.02 -9.88
C ARG A 80 -19.76 -2.99 -10.54
N GLU A 81 -19.40 -4.26 -10.70
CA GLU A 81 -20.29 -5.27 -11.29
C GLU A 81 -21.52 -5.51 -10.40
N MET A 82 -21.32 -5.52 -9.08
CA MET A 82 -22.40 -5.68 -8.09
C MET A 82 -23.36 -4.49 -8.04
N MET A 83 -22.91 -3.28 -8.38
CA MET A 83 -23.74 -2.07 -8.43
C MET A 83 -24.57 -1.92 -9.71
N ARG A 84 -24.43 -2.83 -10.68
CA ARG A 84 -25.23 -2.79 -11.92
C ARG A 84 -26.68 -3.17 -11.64
N ASP A 85 -27.61 -2.63 -12.42
CA ASP A 85 -29.04 -3.00 -12.35
C ASP A 85 -29.28 -4.51 -12.50
N LYS A 86 -28.42 -5.18 -13.29
CA LYS A 86 -28.41 -6.63 -13.49
C LYS A 86 -26.96 -7.15 -13.45
N PRO A 87 -26.43 -7.53 -12.27
CA PRO A 87 -25.08 -8.08 -12.16
C PRO A 87 -24.94 -9.38 -12.96
N ASN A 88 -23.81 -9.54 -13.66
CA ASN A 88 -23.50 -10.72 -14.44
C ASN A 88 -22.69 -11.72 -13.61
N LYS A 89 -23.31 -12.86 -13.29
CA LYS A 89 -22.69 -13.95 -12.53
C LYS A 89 -21.38 -14.47 -13.14
N ASN A 90 -21.31 -14.59 -14.46
CA ASN A 90 -20.10 -15.08 -15.13
C ASN A 90 -18.95 -14.07 -15.05
N THR A 91 -19.26 -12.78 -15.17
CA THR A 91 -18.28 -11.71 -14.94
C THR A 91 -17.79 -11.71 -13.51
N LEU A 92 -18.71 -11.80 -12.54
CA LEU A 92 -18.37 -11.83 -11.12
C LEU A 92 -17.45 -13.01 -10.76
N ASN A 93 -17.76 -14.21 -11.25
CA ASN A 93 -16.91 -15.40 -11.04
C ASN A 93 -15.49 -15.19 -11.58
N LYS A 94 -15.35 -14.65 -12.80
CA LYS A 94 -14.03 -14.34 -13.37
C LYS A 94 -13.25 -13.33 -12.53
N LEU A 95 -13.92 -12.28 -12.03
CA LEU A 95 -13.28 -11.28 -11.17
C LEU A 95 -12.86 -11.86 -9.81
N ILE A 96 -13.64 -12.79 -9.26
CA ILE A 96 -13.27 -13.51 -8.02
C ILE A 96 -12.03 -14.37 -8.24
N ASP A 97 -11.95 -15.08 -9.36
CA ASP A 97 -10.77 -15.89 -9.73
C ASP A 97 -9.54 -15.01 -9.96
N GLU A 98 -9.72 -13.86 -10.61
CA GLU A 98 -8.66 -12.86 -10.81
C GLU A 98 -8.15 -12.32 -9.47
N ARG A 99 -9.05 -12.02 -8.53
CA ARG A 99 -8.68 -11.57 -7.18
C ARG A 99 -7.88 -12.65 -6.44
N ALA A 100 -8.35 -13.89 -6.48
CA ALA A 100 -7.68 -15.01 -5.82
C ALA A 100 -6.26 -15.20 -6.37
N ARG A 101 -6.09 -15.10 -7.70
CA ARG A 101 -4.77 -15.15 -8.34
C ARG A 101 -3.86 -13.99 -7.89
N ALA A 102 -4.38 -12.76 -7.89
CA ALA A 102 -3.61 -11.58 -7.47
C ALA A 102 -3.17 -11.69 -6.00
N GLN A 103 -4.05 -12.18 -5.11
CA GLN A 103 -3.72 -12.44 -3.72
C GLN A 103 -2.66 -13.54 -3.57
N GLY A 104 -2.74 -14.61 -4.35
CA GLY A 104 -1.76 -15.69 -4.37
C GLY A 104 -0.36 -15.20 -4.79
N GLU A 105 -0.27 -14.43 -5.87
CA GLU A 105 1.01 -13.85 -6.31
C GLU A 105 1.58 -12.85 -5.30
N HIS A 106 0.73 -12.03 -4.68
CA HIS A 106 1.14 -11.14 -3.60
C HIS A 106 1.76 -11.90 -2.41
N GLN A 107 1.10 -12.99 -1.97
CA GLN A 107 1.64 -13.83 -0.89
C GLN A 107 2.95 -14.52 -1.30
N LYS A 108 3.05 -14.98 -2.54
CA LYS A 108 4.26 -15.61 -3.07
C LYS A 108 5.46 -14.66 -3.06
N GLU A 109 5.28 -13.43 -3.52
CA GLU A 109 6.34 -12.40 -3.48
C GLU A 109 6.75 -12.07 -2.03
N MET A 110 5.78 -12.01 -1.12
CA MET A 110 6.06 -11.82 0.31
C MET A 110 6.88 -12.96 0.91
N LEU A 111 6.56 -14.21 0.58
CA LEU A 111 7.30 -15.37 1.06
C LEU A 111 8.70 -15.46 0.46
N LYS A 112 8.86 -15.17 -0.84
CA LYS A 112 10.18 -15.09 -1.49
C LYS A 112 11.08 -14.07 -0.81
N TYR A 113 10.55 -12.86 -0.55
CA TYR A 113 11.32 -11.82 0.12
C TYR A 113 11.77 -12.24 1.52
N ARG A 114 10.90 -12.90 2.29
CA ARG A 114 11.28 -13.44 3.61
C ARG A 114 12.39 -14.49 3.50
N LEU A 115 12.29 -15.38 2.52
CA LEU A 115 13.30 -16.40 2.30
C LEU A 115 14.64 -15.74 1.95
N GLU A 116 14.66 -14.80 0.99
CA GLU A 116 15.87 -14.09 0.59
C GLU A 116 16.49 -13.30 1.76
N MET A 117 15.66 -12.70 2.61
CA MET A 117 16.13 -11.94 3.77
C MET A 117 16.72 -12.84 4.86
N LYS A 118 16.14 -14.03 5.04
CA LYS A 118 16.68 -15.04 5.94
C LYS A 118 18.00 -15.62 5.41
N GLU A 119 18.06 -15.97 4.14
CA GLU A 119 19.23 -16.59 3.51
C GLU A 119 20.42 -15.64 3.38
N LYS A 120 20.19 -14.39 2.98
CA LYS A 120 21.27 -13.41 2.75
C LYS A 120 21.72 -12.67 4.01
N PHE A 121 20.77 -12.39 4.91
CA PHE A 121 21.01 -11.46 6.01
C PHE A 121 20.73 -12.06 7.40
N GLY A 122 20.30 -13.33 7.47
CA GLY A 122 19.93 -13.97 8.74
C GLY A 122 18.71 -13.36 9.42
N VAL A 123 17.90 -12.57 8.69
CA VAL A 123 16.77 -11.85 9.25
C VAL A 123 15.53 -12.74 9.28
N GLU A 124 15.11 -13.16 10.47
CA GLU A 124 13.84 -13.86 10.65
C GLU A 124 12.67 -12.88 10.81
N MET A 125 11.90 -12.67 9.73
CA MET A 125 10.64 -11.91 9.83
C MET A 125 9.55 -12.76 10.46
N ARG A 126 9.39 -12.67 11.78
CA ARG A 126 8.31 -13.32 12.52
C ARG A 126 7.01 -12.52 12.40
N GLY A 127 6.06 -13.05 11.61
CA GLY A 127 4.65 -12.64 11.62
C GLY A 127 4.02 -12.48 10.24
N CYS A 128 2.94 -13.21 9.98
CA CYS A 128 1.98 -12.91 8.90
C CYS A 128 0.99 -11.83 9.37
N GLY A 129 1.50 -10.67 9.79
CA GLY A 129 0.66 -9.52 10.04
C GLY A 129 0.53 -8.73 8.75
N TYR A 130 -0.69 -8.40 8.35
CA TYR A 130 -0.98 -7.22 7.54
C TYR A 130 -0.50 -6.00 8.32
N GLY A 131 0.81 -5.81 8.40
CA GLY A 131 1.44 -4.68 9.06
C GLY A 131 1.03 -3.45 8.27
N ASN A 132 0.36 -2.53 8.96
CA ASN A 132 0.08 -1.21 8.45
C ASN A 132 1.41 -0.57 8.01
N TRP A 133 1.70 -0.63 6.72
CA TRP A 133 2.69 0.21 6.06
C TRP A 133 2.10 1.63 6.01
N LYS A 134 2.17 2.32 7.15
CA LYS A 134 1.92 3.76 7.24
C LYS A 134 3.07 4.51 6.58
#